data_AF-A0A7V4AKL5-F1
#
_entry.id   AF-A0A7V4AKL5-F1
#
_cell.length_a   1.000
_cell.length_b   1.000
_cell.length_c   1.000
_cell.angle_alpha   90.00
_cell.angle_beta   90.00
_cell.angle_gamma   90.00
#
_symmetry.space_group_name_H-M   'P 1'
#
loop_
_entity.id
_entity.type
_entity.pdbx_description
1 polymer ?
#
loop_
_entity_poly.entity_id
_entity_poly.type
_entity_poly.pdbx_seq_one_letter_code
_entity_poly.pdbx_strand_id
1 'polypeptide(L)'
;VLEEGQRRLKALGRVPEEMRGRGFTLEDLLELGFGLTPEGTLIPVLSPEGRPVGVKVRRRQAPPKYRYLEGGMKASPWHSPGFSREDLPVVVVEGELNAAIASRVFPEAAFVGVAGAENSPDWKALRGRKVFLAADGDEAGRRALARWQEEARSFGLFPLPLPPLEEDFCEVAGRYGREALKGFLASALDWRCTEAVLLEGEEEAMRKRIVGKVALEGVEPLGWAGGRRVVRWRAWFRGEAPGLLVW
;
A
#
# COMPACT_ATOMS: atom_id res chain seq x y z
N VAL A 1 23.69 -12.89 -7.39
CA VAL A 1 22.56 -13.53 -8.12
C VAL A 1 21.73 -12.52 -8.91
N LEU A 2 21.31 -11.40 -8.32
CA LEU A 2 20.48 -10.39 -8.99
C LEU A 2 21.12 -9.81 -10.27
N GLU A 3 22.40 -9.44 -10.25
CA GLU A 3 23.10 -8.90 -11.43
C GLU A 3 23.06 -9.86 -12.62
N GLU A 4 23.38 -11.13 -12.39
CA GLU A 4 23.30 -12.17 -13.41
C GLU A 4 21.85 -12.39 -13.87
N GLY A 5 20.90 -12.36 -12.94
CA GLY A 5 19.48 -12.43 -13.26
C GLY A 5 19.03 -11.28 -14.16
N GLN A 6 19.48 -10.05 -13.90
CA GLN A 6 19.19 -8.88 -14.73
C GLN A 6 19.81 -9.01 -16.13
N ARG A 7 21.05 -9.48 -16.24
CA ARG A 7 21.66 -9.76 -17.56
C ARG A 7 20.82 -10.72 -18.38
N ARG A 8 20.31 -11.79 -17.75
CA ARG A 8 19.43 -12.77 -18.41
C ARG A 8 18.08 -12.18 -18.79
N LEU A 9 17.47 -11.38 -17.93
CA LEU A 9 16.22 -10.69 -18.23
C LEU A 9 16.39 -9.73 -19.42
N LYS A 10 17.48 -8.96 -19.43
CA LYS A 10 17.83 -8.07 -20.55
C LYS A 10 18.04 -8.85 -21.85
N ALA A 11 18.77 -9.97 -21.78
CA ALA A 11 19.01 -10.84 -22.95
C ALA A 11 17.72 -11.51 -23.47
N LEU A 12 16.75 -11.81 -22.60
CA LEU A 12 15.45 -12.33 -22.99
C LEU A 12 14.68 -11.33 -23.88
N GLY A 13 14.86 -10.02 -23.67
CA GLY A 13 14.28 -8.96 -24.52
C GLY A 13 12.74 -8.86 -24.47
N ARG A 14 12.09 -9.54 -23.53
CA ARG A 14 10.62 -9.52 -23.32
C ARG A 14 10.26 -9.85 -21.87
N VAL A 15 9.03 -9.56 -21.49
CA VAL A 15 8.46 -9.92 -20.18
C VAL A 15 8.47 -11.44 -20.01
N PRO A 16 8.99 -11.98 -18.88
CA PRO A 16 8.95 -13.41 -18.57
C PRO A 16 7.52 -13.95 -18.54
N GLU A 17 7.35 -15.23 -18.86
CA GLU A 17 6.03 -15.85 -19.02
C GLU A 17 5.18 -15.74 -17.74
N GLU A 18 5.77 -16.02 -16.59
CA GLU A 18 5.14 -15.95 -15.27
C GLU A 18 4.72 -14.53 -14.83
N MET A 19 5.20 -13.52 -15.55
CA MET A 19 4.89 -12.09 -15.37
C MET A 19 3.91 -11.54 -16.42
N ARG A 20 3.55 -12.33 -17.45
CA ARG A 20 2.57 -11.90 -18.46
C ARG A 20 1.21 -11.65 -17.82
N GLY A 21 0.49 -10.67 -18.37
CA GLY A 21 -0.85 -10.30 -17.89
C GLY A 21 -0.85 -9.64 -16.51
N ARG A 22 0.29 -9.08 -16.06
CA ARG A 22 0.41 -8.35 -14.77
C ARG A 22 0.62 -6.84 -14.93
N GLY A 23 0.47 -6.32 -16.15
CA GLY A 23 0.64 -4.90 -16.46
C GLY A 23 2.09 -4.39 -16.54
N PHE A 24 3.09 -5.20 -16.20
CA PHE A 24 4.51 -4.82 -16.30
C PHE A 24 5.01 -4.79 -17.75
N THR A 25 5.83 -3.79 -18.07
CA THR A 25 6.71 -3.79 -19.24
C THR A 25 8.06 -4.43 -18.90
N LEU A 26 8.89 -4.73 -19.90
CA LEU A 26 10.27 -5.19 -19.65
C LEU A 26 11.08 -4.09 -18.92
N GLU A 27 10.87 -2.83 -19.29
CA GLU A 27 11.55 -1.68 -18.70
C GLU A 27 11.23 -1.57 -17.20
N ASP A 28 9.96 -1.71 -16.80
CA ASP A 28 9.61 -1.71 -15.37
C ASP A 28 10.35 -2.78 -14.59
N LEU A 29 10.42 -4.00 -15.14
CA LEU A 29 11.09 -5.11 -14.47
C LEU A 29 12.60 -4.82 -14.32
N LEU A 30 13.23 -4.26 -15.36
CA LEU A 30 14.64 -3.88 -15.30
C LEU A 30 14.89 -2.74 -14.30
N GLU A 31 14.07 -1.69 -14.30
CA GLU A 31 14.19 -0.55 -13.38
C GLU A 31 13.97 -0.95 -11.91
N LEU A 32 13.03 -1.86 -11.66
CA LEU A 32 12.78 -2.42 -10.33
C LEU A 32 13.82 -3.46 -9.92
N GLY A 33 14.79 -3.77 -10.79
CA GLY A 33 15.89 -4.69 -10.53
C GLY A 33 15.51 -6.17 -10.53
N PHE A 34 14.38 -6.52 -11.15
CA PHE A 34 13.97 -7.91 -11.33
C PHE A 34 14.98 -8.66 -12.20
N GLY A 35 15.04 -9.96 -12.02
CA GLY A 35 15.95 -10.82 -12.77
C GLY A 35 15.29 -12.09 -13.27
N LEU A 36 16.05 -12.92 -13.97
CA LEU A 36 15.59 -14.19 -14.49
C LEU A 36 16.55 -15.31 -14.14
N THR A 37 16.00 -16.43 -13.70
CA THR A 37 16.70 -17.70 -13.51
C THR A 37 16.01 -18.81 -14.30
N PRO A 38 16.61 -20.01 -14.41
CA PRO A 38 15.92 -21.15 -15.01
C PRO A 38 14.64 -21.53 -14.26
N GLU A 39 14.60 -21.30 -12.93
CA GLU A 39 13.45 -21.59 -12.06
C GLU A 39 12.30 -20.58 -12.26
N GLY A 40 12.64 -19.31 -12.54
CA GLY A 40 11.67 -18.26 -12.82
C GLY A 40 12.21 -16.86 -12.53
N THR A 41 11.29 -15.93 -12.29
CA THR A 41 11.57 -14.50 -12.15
C THR A 41 12.04 -14.19 -10.74
N LEU A 42 13.16 -13.48 -10.63
CA LEU A 42 13.68 -12.93 -9.39
C LEU A 42 12.97 -11.61 -9.08
N ILE A 43 12.45 -11.52 -7.87
CA ILE A 43 11.77 -10.35 -7.31
C ILE A 43 12.65 -9.86 -6.16
N PRO A 44 13.37 -8.74 -6.30
CA PRO A 44 14.10 -8.15 -5.19
C PRO A 44 13.13 -7.59 -4.16
N VAL A 45 13.35 -7.91 -2.89
CA VAL A 45 12.66 -7.28 -1.75
C VAL A 45 13.45 -6.03 -1.37
N LEU A 46 12.84 -4.86 -1.55
CA LEU A 46 13.49 -3.58 -1.32
C LEU A 46 13.22 -3.05 0.10
N SER A 47 14.27 -2.53 0.74
CA SER A 47 14.16 -1.78 2.01
C SER A 47 13.58 -0.38 1.79
N PRO A 48 13.19 0.33 2.86
CA PRO A 48 12.80 1.74 2.79
C PRO A 48 13.81 2.65 2.04
N GLU A 49 15.11 2.31 2.11
CA GLU A 49 16.20 3.02 1.43
C GLU A 49 16.39 2.60 -0.03
N GLY A 50 15.52 1.74 -0.56
CA GLY A 50 15.59 1.22 -1.93
C GLY A 50 16.67 0.16 -2.14
N ARG A 51 17.25 -0.39 -1.06
CA ARG A 51 18.30 -1.42 -1.16
C ARG A 51 17.67 -2.81 -1.20
N PRO A 52 18.12 -3.73 -2.08
CA PRO A 52 17.71 -5.12 -2.01
C PRO A 52 18.16 -5.73 -0.68
N VAL A 53 17.21 -6.13 0.14
CA VAL A 53 17.43 -6.87 1.40
C VAL A 53 17.10 -8.34 1.25
N GLY A 54 16.52 -8.74 0.10
CA GLY A 54 16.22 -10.11 -0.22
C GLY A 54 15.83 -10.36 -1.65
N VAL A 55 15.64 -11.64 -1.98
CA VAL A 55 15.20 -12.07 -3.30
C VAL A 55 14.23 -13.23 -3.18
N LYS A 56 13.07 -13.08 -3.81
CA LYS A 56 12.12 -14.17 -4.06
C LYS A 56 12.24 -14.65 -5.49
N VAL A 57 11.98 -15.94 -5.71
CA VAL A 57 11.74 -16.51 -7.03
C VAL A 57 10.25 -16.74 -7.18
N ARG A 58 9.65 -16.16 -8.21
CA ARG A 58 8.34 -16.59 -8.71
C ARG A 58 8.57 -17.70 -9.73
N ARG A 59 8.21 -18.93 -9.36
CA ARG A 59 8.51 -20.12 -10.15
C ARG A 59 7.60 -20.22 -11.36
N ARG A 60 8.14 -20.76 -12.46
CA ARG A 60 7.36 -21.11 -13.65
C ARG A 60 6.48 -22.34 -13.44
N GLN A 61 6.98 -23.31 -12.67
CA GLN A 61 6.34 -24.60 -12.45
C GLN A 61 6.52 -25.07 -11.01
N ALA A 62 5.58 -25.93 -10.57
CA ALA A 62 5.48 -26.60 -9.27
C ALA A 62 5.28 -25.69 -8.03
N PRO A 63 4.36 -26.07 -7.11
CA PRO A 63 4.20 -25.37 -5.85
C PRO A 63 5.40 -25.56 -4.90
N PRO A 64 5.63 -24.64 -3.95
CA PRO A 64 4.93 -23.37 -3.80
C PRO A 64 5.25 -22.35 -4.91
N LYS A 65 4.30 -21.48 -5.25
CA LYS A 65 4.46 -20.46 -6.32
C LYS A 65 5.67 -19.52 -6.13
N TYR A 66 6.04 -19.30 -4.87
CA TYR A 66 7.17 -18.47 -4.47
C TYR A 66 8.18 -19.26 -3.64
N ARG A 67 9.44 -18.82 -3.68
CA ARG A 67 10.54 -19.33 -2.84
C ARG A 67 11.52 -18.21 -2.52
N TYR A 68 12.01 -18.12 -1.29
CA TYR A 68 13.13 -17.23 -0.95
C TYR A 68 14.46 -17.87 -1.36
N LEU A 69 15.38 -17.08 -1.92
CA LEU A 69 16.70 -17.59 -2.32
C LEU A 69 17.65 -17.78 -1.14
N GLU A 70 17.57 -16.92 -0.12
CA GLU A 70 18.40 -16.99 1.07
C GLU A 70 17.57 -17.49 2.26
N GLY A 71 18.10 -18.51 2.95
CA GLY A 71 17.47 -19.06 4.15
C GLY A 71 17.52 -18.05 5.29
N GLY A 72 16.44 -17.95 6.07
CA GLY A 72 16.36 -17.06 7.25
C GLY A 72 15.84 -15.65 6.97
N MET A 73 15.62 -15.30 5.71
CA MET A 73 14.89 -14.09 5.35
C MET A 73 13.42 -14.21 5.76
N LYS A 74 13.03 -13.39 6.73
CA LYS A 74 11.63 -13.20 7.13
C LYS A 74 10.83 -12.61 5.97
N ALA A 75 9.51 -12.68 6.09
CA ALA A 75 8.52 -12.09 5.19
C ALA A 75 8.56 -10.55 5.22
N SER A 76 9.74 -9.97 4.92
CA SER A 76 9.98 -8.54 4.93
C SER A 76 9.12 -7.86 3.86
N PRO A 77 8.46 -6.75 4.19
CA PRO A 77 7.70 -6.01 3.21
C PRO A 77 8.63 -5.41 2.15
N TRP A 78 8.12 -5.37 0.93
CA TRP A 78 8.74 -4.68 -0.20
C TRP A 78 8.39 -3.19 -0.17
N HIS A 79 9.36 -2.30 -0.38
CA HIS A 79 9.10 -0.86 -0.43
C HIS A 79 9.36 -0.31 -1.84
N SER A 80 8.51 0.61 -2.31
CA SER A 80 8.70 1.23 -3.61
C SER A 80 9.96 2.10 -3.66
N PRO A 81 10.58 2.24 -4.85
CA PRO A 81 11.48 3.36 -5.09
C PRO A 81 10.81 4.67 -4.67
N GLY A 82 11.55 5.54 -3.98
CA GLY A 82 11.03 6.81 -3.47
C GLY A 82 10.25 6.73 -2.15
N PHE A 83 10.18 5.57 -1.47
CA PHE A 83 9.51 5.44 -0.17
C PHE A 83 9.97 6.47 0.89
N SER A 84 11.25 6.87 0.85
CA SER A 84 11.86 7.88 1.72
C SER A 84 11.27 9.29 1.57
N ARG A 85 10.44 9.55 0.54
CA ARG A 85 9.71 10.81 0.37
C ARG A 85 8.60 10.92 1.42
N GLU A 86 8.85 11.64 2.51
CA GLU A 86 7.90 11.76 3.65
C GLU A 86 6.60 12.50 3.30
N ASP A 87 6.62 13.34 2.26
CA ASP A 87 5.48 14.12 1.79
C ASP A 87 4.42 13.29 1.04
N LEU A 88 4.78 12.10 0.56
CA LEU A 88 3.85 11.24 -0.17
C LEU A 88 2.96 10.42 0.78
N PRO A 89 1.68 10.18 0.44
CA PRO A 89 0.90 9.14 1.10
C PRO A 89 1.54 7.77 0.85
N VAL A 90 1.29 6.82 1.75
CA VAL A 90 1.74 5.44 1.64
C VAL A 90 0.54 4.52 1.43
N VAL A 91 0.61 3.63 0.45
CA VAL A 91 -0.36 2.54 0.25
C VAL A 91 0.30 1.22 0.65
N VAL A 92 -0.21 0.61 1.72
CA VAL A 92 0.13 -0.77 2.10
C VAL A 92 -0.76 -1.71 1.32
N VAL A 93 -0.16 -2.63 0.57
CA VAL A 93 -0.84 -3.53 -0.35
C VAL A 93 -0.46 -4.97 -0.05
N GLU A 94 -1.43 -5.88 -0.07
CA GLU A 94 -1.13 -7.31 -0.09
C GLU A 94 -0.41 -7.71 -1.39
N GLY A 95 0.80 -8.26 -1.24
CA GLY A 95 1.63 -8.78 -2.33
C GLY A 95 2.62 -7.77 -2.90
N GLU A 96 3.88 -8.21 -3.06
CA GLU A 96 4.96 -7.35 -3.58
C GLU A 96 4.74 -6.95 -5.03
N LEU A 97 4.16 -7.83 -5.84
CA LEU A 97 3.92 -7.53 -7.26
C LEU A 97 2.84 -6.46 -7.42
N ASN A 98 1.82 -6.45 -6.56
CA ASN A 98 0.76 -5.43 -6.57
C ASN A 98 1.32 -4.06 -6.19
N ALA A 99 2.13 -3.99 -5.12
CA ALA A 99 2.83 -2.76 -4.76
C ALA A 99 3.79 -2.30 -5.86
N ALA A 100 4.53 -3.23 -6.48
CA ALA A 100 5.47 -2.92 -7.53
C ALA A 100 4.78 -2.32 -8.77
N ILE A 101 3.74 -2.95 -9.32
CA ILE A 101 3.04 -2.40 -10.49
C ILE A 101 2.37 -1.06 -10.17
N ALA A 102 1.77 -0.93 -8.99
CA ALA A 102 1.14 0.31 -8.57
C ALA A 102 2.16 1.47 -8.49
N SER A 103 3.35 1.22 -7.93
CA SER A 103 4.43 2.22 -7.88
C SER A 103 4.92 2.68 -9.26
N ARG A 104 4.76 1.85 -10.29
CA ARG A 104 5.13 2.18 -11.67
C ARG A 104 4.10 3.02 -12.40
N VAL A 105 2.83 2.95 -11.99
CA VAL A 105 1.74 3.67 -12.66
C VAL A 105 1.30 4.93 -11.89
N PHE A 106 1.61 5.01 -10.59
CA PHE A 106 1.16 6.09 -9.70
C PHE A 106 2.29 6.59 -8.79
N PRO A 107 3.26 7.37 -9.32
CA PRO A 107 4.40 7.89 -8.54
C PRO A 107 4.03 8.93 -7.46
N GLU A 108 2.78 9.37 -7.41
CA GLU A 108 2.25 10.32 -6.43
C GLU A 108 1.98 9.67 -5.05
N ALA A 109 2.25 8.38 -4.89
CA ALA A 109 2.24 7.67 -3.62
C ALA A 109 3.46 6.73 -3.49
N ALA A 110 3.86 6.47 -2.25
CA ALA A 110 4.77 5.38 -1.94
C ALA A 110 3.97 4.09 -1.71
N PHE A 111 4.56 2.93 -2.03
CA PHE A 111 3.89 1.63 -1.89
C PHE A 111 4.70 0.69 -1.00
N VAL A 112 3.99 -0.09 -0.19
CA VAL A 112 4.53 -1.16 0.63
C VAL A 112 3.81 -2.46 0.29
N GLY A 113 4.53 -3.45 -0.23
CA GLY A 113 4.00 -4.78 -0.54
C GLY A 113 4.23 -5.73 0.61
N VAL A 114 3.16 -6.18 1.28
CA VAL A 114 3.24 -7.14 2.37
C VAL A 114 3.18 -8.56 1.82
N ALA A 115 4.09 -9.41 2.30
CA ALA A 115 4.24 -10.79 1.83
C ALA A 115 3.10 -11.70 2.32
N GLY A 116 1.90 -11.59 1.76
CA GLY A 116 0.73 -12.39 2.14
C GLY A 116 -0.05 -11.83 3.34
N ALA A 117 -1.35 -12.13 3.37
CA ALA A 117 -2.32 -11.63 4.35
C ALA A 117 -1.98 -11.92 5.81
N GLU A 118 -1.11 -12.88 6.12
CA GLU A 118 -0.71 -13.24 7.49
C GLU A 118 0.41 -12.37 8.06
N ASN A 119 1.11 -11.59 7.23
CA ASN A 119 2.20 -10.71 7.65
C ASN A 119 1.74 -9.27 7.86
N SER A 120 2.59 -8.44 8.45
CA SER A 120 2.30 -7.04 8.79
C SER A 120 3.37 -6.11 8.22
N PRO A 121 3.01 -4.87 7.82
CA PRO A 121 3.99 -3.86 7.47
C PRO A 121 4.74 -3.37 8.72
N ASP A 122 5.84 -2.65 8.51
CA ASP A 122 6.52 -1.94 9.61
C ASP A 122 5.76 -0.66 9.97
N TRP A 123 4.79 -0.77 10.89
CA TRP A 123 3.99 0.37 11.36
C TRP A 123 4.82 1.50 11.95
N LYS A 124 6.01 1.22 12.51
CA LYS A 124 6.87 2.26 13.07
C LYS A 124 7.44 3.15 11.97
N ALA A 125 7.80 2.58 10.82
CA ALA A 125 8.29 3.30 9.65
C ALA A 125 7.21 4.18 8.98
N LEU A 126 5.93 3.94 9.30
CA LEU A 126 4.79 4.69 8.73
C LEU A 126 4.28 5.82 9.62
N ARG A 127 4.88 6.05 10.80
CA ARG A 127 4.44 7.10 11.72
C ARG A 127 4.50 8.48 11.07
N GLY A 128 3.44 9.28 11.29
CA GLY A 128 3.31 10.62 10.73
C GLY A 128 2.95 10.67 9.23
N ARG A 129 2.86 9.51 8.57
CA ARG A 129 2.47 9.40 7.16
C ARG A 129 0.96 9.19 7.06
N LYS A 130 0.37 9.69 5.97
CA LYS A 130 -0.98 9.31 5.57
C LYS A 130 -0.93 7.90 4.97
N VAL A 131 -1.64 6.95 5.58
CA VAL A 131 -1.59 5.53 5.20
C VAL A 131 -2.92 5.06 4.63
N PHE A 132 -2.86 4.34 3.52
CA PHE A 132 -3.96 3.62 2.90
C PHE A 132 -3.69 2.12 2.92
N LEU A 133 -4.74 1.30 2.98
CA LEU A 133 -4.63 -0.16 2.95
C LEU A 133 -5.37 -0.73 1.74
N ALA A 134 -4.75 -1.67 1.05
CA ALA A 134 -5.36 -2.51 0.03
C ALA A 134 -4.98 -3.97 0.31
N ALA A 135 -5.95 -4.86 0.19
CA ALA A 135 -5.76 -6.30 0.24
C ALA A 135 -6.70 -6.95 -0.77
N ASP A 136 -6.52 -8.25 -0.99
CA ASP A 136 -7.36 -8.98 -1.93
C ASP A 136 -8.83 -8.98 -1.45
N GLY A 137 -9.77 -9.02 -2.40
CA GLY A 137 -11.21 -8.96 -2.11
C GLY A 137 -11.78 -10.22 -1.43
N ASP A 138 -10.94 -11.19 -1.09
CA ASP A 138 -11.34 -12.45 -0.47
C ASP A 138 -11.46 -12.36 1.06
N GLU A 139 -11.73 -13.51 1.70
CA GLU A 139 -11.88 -13.55 3.15
C GLU A 139 -10.55 -13.31 3.89
N ALA A 140 -9.42 -13.75 3.33
CA ALA A 140 -8.12 -13.56 3.92
C ALA A 140 -7.72 -12.08 3.88
N GLY A 141 -7.88 -11.41 2.73
CA GLY A 141 -7.61 -9.99 2.58
C GLY A 141 -8.49 -9.12 3.48
N ARG A 142 -9.79 -9.43 3.60
CA ARG A 142 -10.68 -8.72 4.57
C ARG A 142 -10.20 -8.86 6.02
N ARG A 143 -9.75 -10.05 6.43
CA ARG A 143 -9.17 -10.26 7.77
C ARG A 143 -7.84 -9.52 7.92
N ALA A 144 -7.01 -9.50 6.88
CA ALA A 144 -5.75 -8.76 6.86
C ALA A 144 -5.99 -7.27 7.10
N LEU A 145 -6.94 -6.66 6.36
CA LEU A 145 -7.31 -5.25 6.52
C LEU A 145 -7.76 -4.93 7.94
N ALA A 146 -8.70 -5.71 8.50
CA ALA A 146 -9.19 -5.48 9.86
C ALA A 146 -8.05 -5.54 10.89
N ARG A 147 -7.19 -6.56 10.78
CA ARG A 147 -6.03 -6.72 11.66
C ARG A 147 -5.02 -5.59 11.48
N TRP A 148 -4.68 -5.22 10.25
CA TRP A 148 -3.75 -4.12 9.97
C TRP A 148 -4.26 -2.79 10.51
N GLN A 149 -5.57 -2.53 10.44
CA GLN A 149 -6.16 -1.35 11.07
C GLN A 149 -6.02 -1.37 12.61
N GLU A 150 -6.23 -2.52 13.24
CA GLU A 150 -6.06 -2.66 14.69
C GLU A 150 -4.60 -2.51 15.13
N GLU A 151 -3.68 -3.18 14.44
CA GLU A 151 -2.26 -3.06 14.67
C GLU A 151 -1.80 -1.62 14.50
N ALA A 152 -2.16 -0.95 13.41
CA ALA A 152 -1.79 0.44 13.15
C ALA A 152 -2.27 1.39 14.26
N ARG A 153 -3.47 1.17 14.84
CA ARG A 153 -3.98 1.98 15.96
C ARG A 153 -3.08 1.89 17.18
N SER A 154 -2.47 0.73 17.46
CA SER A 154 -1.50 0.59 18.56
C SER A 154 -0.23 1.45 18.35
N PHE A 155 0.03 1.88 17.11
CA PHE A 155 1.11 2.81 16.74
C PHE A 155 0.64 4.26 16.58
N GLY A 156 -0.63 4.57 16.89
CA GLY A 156 -1.23 5.89 16.72
C GLY A 156 -1.59 6.23 15.26
N LEU A 157 -1.66 5.23 14.39
CA LEU A 157 -2.01 5.38 12.98
C LEU A 157 -3.47 4.99 12.73
N PHE A 158 -4.11 5.68 11.78
CA PHE A 158 -5.51 5.46 11.42
C PHE A 158 -5.62 5.24 9.90
N PRO A 159 -5.14 4.08 9.41
CA PRO A 159 -5.02 3.86 7.98
C PRO A 159 -6.40 3.68 7.33
N LEU A 160 -6.54 4.18 6.10
CA LEU A 160 -7.79 4.19 5.33
C LEU A 160 -7.84 3.00 4.37
N PRO A 161 -8.82 2.09 4.49
CA PRO A 161 -8.97 1.03 3.50
C PRO A 161 -9.40 1.65 2.16
N LEU A 162 -8.73 1.25 1.08
CA LEU A 162 -9.17 1.56 -0.27
C LEU A 162 -10.49 0.83 -0.57
N PRO A 163 -11.29 1.32 -1.53
CA PRO A 163 -12.44 0.58 -2.02
C PRO A 163 -12.00 -0.83 -2.46
N PRO A 164 -12.81 -1.87 -2.15
CA PRO A 164 -12.47 -3.22 -2.57
C PRO A 164 -12.44 -3.30 -4.09
N LEU A 165 -11.44 -4.01 -4.61
CA LEU A 165 -11.43 -4.46 -5.99
C LEU A 165 -11.84 -5.94 -6.03
N GLU A 166 -12.56 -6.32 -7.08
CA GLU A 166 -12.84 -7.73 -7.36
C GLU A 166 -11.57 -8.49 -7.80
N GLU A 167 -10.56 -7.77 -8.28
CA GLU A 167 -9.30 -8.26 -8.83
C GLU A 167 -8.10 -7.60 -8.14
N ASP A 168 -6.93 -8.25 -8.16
CA ASP A 168 -5.71 -7.64 -7.62
C ASP A 168 -5.15 -6.54 -8.55
N PHE A 169 -4.20 -5.72 -8.07
CA PHE A 169 -3.64 -4.64 -8.89
C PHE A 169 -2.92 -5.14 -10.15
N CYS A 170 -2.25 -6.29 -10.09
CA CYS A 170 -1.63 -6.90 -11.26
C CYS A 170 -2.67 -7.28 -12.32
N GLU A 171 -3.79 -7.87 -11.89
CA GLU A 171 -4.90 -8.28 -12.74
C GLU A 171 -5.57 -7.08 -13.38
N VAL A 172 -5.88 -6.03 -12.61
CA VAL A 172 -6.43 -4.78 -13.14
C VAL A 172 -5.51 -4.19 -14.21
N ALA A 173 -4.21 -4.05 -13.89
CA ALA A 173 -3.25 -3.49 -14.83
C ALA A 173 -3.05 -4.38 -16.07
N GLY A 174 -3.14 -5.70 -15.91
CA GLY A 174 -2.97 -6.65 -17.00
C GLY A 174 -4.17 -6.78 -17.92
N ARG A 175 -5.39 -6.72 -17.37
CA ARG A 175 -6.66 -6.93 -18.07
C ARG A 175 -7.23 -5.64 -18.64
N TYR A 176 -7.24 -4.57 -17.83
CA TYR A 176 -7.84 -3.28 -18.18
C TYR A 176 -6.79 -2.22 -18.54
N GLY A 177 -5.51 -2.53 -18.35
CA GLY A 177 -4.40 -1.65 -18.69
C GLY A 177 -3.93 -0.77 -17.54
N ARG A 178 -2.73 -0.20 -17.70
CA ARG A 178 -2.04 0.61 -16.69
C ARG A 178 -2.81 1.88 -16.32
N GLU A 179 -3.43 2.52 -17.31
CA GLU A 179 -4.23 3.74 -17.09
C GLU A 179 -5.48 3.47 -16.25
N ALA A 180 -6.07 2.26 -16.34
CA ALA A 180 -7.19 1.87 -15.49
C ALA A 180 -6.75 1.77 -14.02
N LEU A 181 -5.63 1.10 -13.74
CA LEU A 181 -5.07 1.04 -12.39
C LEU A 181 -4.70 2.45 -11.87
N LYS A 182 -4.08 3.27 -12.70
CA LYS A 182 -3.73 4.67 -12.36
C LYS A 182 -4.98 5.48 -12.01
N GLY A 183 -6.02 5.41 -12.83
CA GLY A 183 -7.29 6.11 -12.60
C GLY A 183 -8.00 5.64 -11.32
N PHE A 184 -7.97 4.34 -11.04
CA PHE A 184 -8.45 3.79 -9.78
C PHE A 184 -7.68 4.38 -8.59
N LEU A 185 -6.33 4.32 -8.60
CA LEU A 185 -5.50 4.84 -7.52
C LEU A 185 -5.70 6.34 -7.32
N ALA A 186 -5.76 7.12 -8.39
CA ALA A 186 -6.06 8.56 -8.34
C ALA A 186 -7.40 8.83 -7.64
N SER A 187 -8.46 8.10 -8.02
CA SER A 187 -9.79 8.25 -7.42
C SER A 187 -9.85 7.75 -5.97
N ALA A 188 -9.13 6.67 -5.66
CA ALA A 188 -9.15 6.02 -4.36
C ALA A 188 -8.32 6.80 -3.32
N LEU A 189 -7.29 7.51 -3.77
CA LEU A 189 -6.36 8.28 -2.92
C LEU A 189 -6.71 9.77 -2.80
N ASP A 190 -7.72 10.25 -3.55
CA ASP A 190 -8.30 11.61 -3.43
C ASP A 190 -9.10 11.79 -2.13
N TRP A 191 -8.41 11.58 -1.02
CA TRP A 191 -8.86 11.93 0.32
C TRP A 191 -8.22 13.25 0.73
N ARG A 192 -9.01 14.23 1.13
CA ARG A 192 -8.55 15.55 1.60
C ARG A 192 -8.57 15.61 3.12
N CYS A 193 -7.52 16.17 3.73
CA CYS A 193 -7.48 16.45 5.16
C CYS A 193 -8.08 17.83 5.44
N THR A 194 -8.87 17.94 6.50
CA THR A 194 -9.27 19.21 7.13
C THR A 194 -9.20 19.03 8.64
N GLU A 195 -9.32 20.11 9.41
CA GLU A 195 -9.46 20.01 10.86
C GLU A 195 -10.94 19.90 11.24
N ALA A 196 -11.21 19.06 12.23
CA ALA A 196 -12.50 18.98 12.90
C ALA A 196 -12.32 19.29 14.38
N VAL A 197 -12.97 20.33 14.87
CA VAL A 197 -13.00 20.63 16.31
C VAL A 197 -14.34 20.11 16.83
N LEU A 198 -14.28 19.18 17.79
CA LEU A 198 -15.44 18.48 18.33
C LEU A 198 -15.41 18.52 19.86
N LEU A 199 -16.56 18.33 20.49
CA LEU A 199 -16.60 17.92 21.89
C LEU A 199 -16.21 16.43 22.01
N GLU A 200 -15.45 16.10 23.05
CA GLU A 200 -15.07 14.72 23.37
C GLU A 200 -16.34 13.84 23.49
N GLY A 201 -16.35 12.72 22.75
CA GLY A 201 -17.49 11.80 22.67
C GLY A 201 -18.49 12.07 21.53
N GLU A 202 -18.30 13.07 20.67
CA GLU A 202 -19.18 13.36 19.53
C GLU A 202 -18.72 12.80 18.18
N GLU A 203 -17.65 12.00 18.17
CA GLU A 203 -17.01 11.48 16.97
C GLU A 203 -17.98 10.62 16.14
N GLU A 204 -18.75 9.78 16.82
CA GLU A 204 -19.70 8.87 16.17
C GLU A 204 -20.91 9.62 15.58
N ALA A 205 -21.36 10.68 16.26
CA ALA A 205 -22.43 11.54 15.74
C ALA A 205 -21.99 12.27 14.47
N MET A 206 -20.74 12.78 14.45
CA MET A 206 -20.13 13.35 13.26
C MET A 206 -20.04 12.35 12.11
N ARG A 207 -19.50 11.15 12.36
CA ARG A 207 -19.36 10.08 11.36
C ARG A 207 -20.71 9.70 10.72
N LYS A 208 -21.77 9.60 11.52
CA LYS A 208 -23.13 9.30 11.03
C LYS A 208 -23.70 10.42 10.15
N ARG A 209 -23.44 11.68 10.49
CA ARG A 209 -23.96 12.83 9.71
C ARG A 209 -23.20 13.04 8.41
N ILE A 210 -21.91 12.74 8.39
CA ILE A 210 -21.07 12.82 7.20
C ILE A 210 -20.94 11.42 6.58
N VAL A 211 -22.09 10.88 6.18
CA VAL A 211 -22.33 9.63 5.43
C VAL A 211 -21.07 8.84 5.06
N GLY A 212 -20.45 8.16 6.03
CA GLY A 212 -19.33 7.22 5.80
C GLY A 212 -18.09 7.77 5.08
N LYS A 213 -17.96 9.09 4.93
CA LYS A 213 -16.90 9.74 4.13
C LYS A 213 -15.79 10.37 4.95
N VAL A 214 -15.84 10.26 6.28
CA VAL A 214 -14.89 10.91 7.20
C VAL A 214 -14.18 9.91 8.07
N ALA A 215 -12.85 9.95 8.04
CA ALA A 215 -12.01 9.35 9.06
C ALA A 215 -11.41 10.43 9.95
N LEU A 216 -11.48 10.25 11.27
CA LEU A 216 -10.89 11.16 12.25
C LEU A 216 -9.56 10.58 12.76
N GLU A 217 -8.52 11.42 12.81
CA GLU A 217 -7.15 11.12 13.26
C GLU A 217 -6.72 12.13 14.34
N GLY A 218 -6.09 11.62 15.41
CA GLY A 218 -5.41 12.45 16.39
C GLY A 218 -6.36 13.23 17.31
N VAL A 219 -5.89 13.52 18.53
CA VAL A 219 -6.65 14.27 19.53
C VAL A 219 -5.70 15.30 20.13
N GLU A 220 -5.88 16.56 19.76
CA GLU A 220 -5.23 17.68 20.45
C GLU A 220 -6.28 18.36 21.34
N PRO A 221 -6.12 18.32 22.67
CA PRO A 221 -7.01 19.03 23.58
C PRO A 221 -6.88 20.53 23.37
N LEU A 222 -7.98 21.20 23.03
CA LEU A 222 -8.00 22.66 22.87
C LEU A 222 -8.48 23.38 24.14
N GLY A 223 -9.19 22.69 25.03
CA GLY A 223 -9.71 23.27 26.27
C GLY A 223 -11.04 22.67 26.68
N TRP A 224 -11.89 23.49 27.29
CA TRP A 224 -13.20 23.10 27.79
C TRP A 224 -14.27 24.08 27.30
N ALA A 225 -15.43 23.56 26.93
CA ALA A 225 -16.62 24.33 26.59
C ALA A 225 -17.86 23.65 27.19
N GLY A 226 -18.64 24.40 27.98
CA GLY A 226 -19.87 23.86 28.58
C GLY A 226 -19.66 22.63 29.48
N GLY A 227 -18.51 22.56 30.18
CA GLY A 227 -18.17 21.40 31.02
C GLY A 227 -17.73 20.15 30.26
N ARG A 228 -17.57 20.22 28.94
CA ARG A 228 -17.05 19.15 28.09
C ARG A 228 -15.71 19.54 27.50
N ARG A 229 -14.84 18.56 27.26
CA ARG A 229 -13.53 18.79 26.67
C ARG A 229 -13.68 19.05 25.17
N VAL A 230 -13.02 20.09 24.67
CA VAL A 230 -12.92 20.40 23.24
C VAL A 230 -11.64 19.79 22.71
N VAL A 231 -11.76 19.05 21.62
CA VAL A 231 -10.66 18.31 21.00
C VAL A 231 -10.61 18.60 19.51
N ARG A 232 -9.40 18.90 19.03
CA ARG A 232 -9.08 18.99 17.61
C ARG A 232 -8.72 17.62 17.09
N TRP A 233 -9.36 17.27 15.99
CA TRP A 233 -9.15 16.09 15.18
C TRP A 233 -8.69 16.52 13.79
N ARG A 234 -7.91 15.67 13.12
CA ARG A 234 -7.75 15.70 11.67
C ARG A 234 -8.86 14.87 11.06
N ALA A 235 -9.58 15.42 10.10
CA ALA A 235 -10.69 14.77 9.43
C ALA A 235 -10.36 14.57 7.94
N TRP A 236 -10.48 13.33 7.47
CA TRP A 236 -10.15 12.94 6.11
C TRP A 236 -11.41 12.68 5.31
N PHE A 237 -11.61 13.40 4.21
CA PHE A 237 -12.80 13.37 3.36
C PHE A 237 -12.50 12.76 2.01
N ARG A 238 -13.37 11.92 1.46
CA ARG A 238 -13.30 11.55 0.05
C ARG A 238 -13.89 12.65 -0.83
N GLY A 239 -13.10 13.25 -1.72
CA GLY A 239 -13.52 14.36 -2.60
C GLY A 239 -13.38 15.76 -1.97
N GLU A 240 -14.32 16.67 -2.20
CA GLU A 240 -14.28 18.02 -1.61
C GLU A 240 -14.39 17.97 -0.08
N ALA A 241 -13.35 18.48 0.61
CA ALA A 241 -13.37 18.69 2.05
C ALA A 241 -14.02 20.04 2.37
N PRO A 242 -14.94 20.12 3.35
CA PRO A 242 -15.33 21.41 3.91
C PRO A 242 -14.12 22.09 4.55
N GLY A 243 -13.95 23.39 4.31
CA GLY A 243 -12.75 24.15 4.67
C GLY A 243 -12.39 24.12 6.17
N LEU A 244 -13.39 24.00 7.05
CA LEU A 244 -13.23 23.76 8.49
C LEU A 244 -14.58 23.24 9.03
N LEU A 245 -14.54 22.19 9.86
CA LEU A 245 -15.72 21.75 10.61
C LEU A 245 -15.53 22.10 12.07
N VAL A 246 -16.21 23.14 12.51
CA VAL A 246 -16.38 23.44 13.93
C VAL A 246 -17.71 22.85 14.36
N TRP A 247 -17.68 21.95 15.33
CA TRP A 247 -18.85 21.29 15.88
C TRP A 247 -18.94 21.50 17.38
#